data_AF-A0A0A0HXS6-F1
#
_entry.id   AF-A0A0A0HXS6-F1
#
_cell.length_a   1.000
_cell.length_b   1.000
_cell.length_c   1.000
_cell.angle_alpha   90.00
_cell.angle_beta   90.00
_cell.angle_gamma   90.00
#
_symmetry.space_group_name_H-M   'P 1'
#
loop_
_entity.id
_entity.type
_entity.pdbx_description
1 polymer ?
#
loop_
_entity_poly.entity_id
_entity_poly.type
_entity_poly.pdbx_seq_one_letter_code
_entity_poly.pdbx_strand_id
1 'polypeptide(L)'
;MNFTDFFKIDFIDGHANLDFIDIDVKNDTELFIEPTLIEALEGKWYKECSNLIDNFFDNLFSEYSNGNKTRILELLDCAHEPNETRLGWGDKRSIKKGGRGNTANNLYDIFEEIVNSNLLKNGLIETPMDLCVFVHDFAEDGMSDLVTNIIKKKLSEFTIEQCNKYGIKLDEKLVNIGKAWNAESQSWEEVITKSITNDSIPILLVPKNIVRRRYIYSIDQYMNRKIIEHRQKYHVDNDTSLAIHRINKRGETIICKPSKKVIRKEDIGDTPSKDYARDYTVKNIELIVQYREEVKQKSKLGQYTLRDEELDDILYNDK
;
A
#
# COMPACT_ATOMS: atom_id res chain seq x y z
N MET A 1 1.81 5.20 24.09
CA MET A 1 0.59 5.24 24.92
C MET A 1 -0.54 5.12 23.96
N ASN A 2 -1.38 4.10 24.08
CA ASN A 2 -2.32 3.80 23.01
C ASN A 2 -3.58 4.65 23.13
N PHE A 3 -4.34 4.72 22.04
CA PHE A 3 -5.56 5.52 21.96
C PHE A 3 -6.60 5.10 23.00
N THR A 4 -6.80 3.79 23.16
CA THR A 4 -7.71 3.22 24.15
C THR A 4 -7.33 3.60 25.57
N ASP A 5 -6.04 3.52 25.92
CA ASP A 5 -5.52 3.98 27.22
C ASP A 5 -5.76 5.47 27.44
N PHE A 6 -5.51 6.29 26.41
CA PHE A 6 -5.61 7.74 26.46
C PHE A 6 -7.05 8.21 26.71
N PHE A 7 -8.03 7.56 26.07
CA PHE A 7 -9.45 7.88 26.23
C PHE A 7 -10.19 6.99 27.24
N LYS A 8 -9.50 6.05 27.89
CA LYS A 8 -10.06 5.10 28.86
C LYS A 8 -11.22 4.28 28.27
N ILE A 9 -11.02 3.78 27.05
CA ILE A 9 -11.94 2.84 26.42
C ILE A 9 -11.67 1.45 27.01
N ASP A 10 -12.74 0.73 27.39
CA ASP A 10 -12.62 -0.66 27.84
C ASP A 10 -12.04 -1.54 26.72
N PHE A 11 -10.84 -2.06 26.96
CA PHE A 11 -10.05 -2.86 26.01
C PHE A 11 -9.81 -4.27 26.56
N ILE A 12 -10.89 -4.98 26.89
CA ILE A 12 -10.81 -6.29 27.58
C ILE A 12 -10.51 -7.43 26.60
N ASP A 13 -11.05 -7.37 25.37
CA ASP A 13 -10.94 -8.44 24.36
C ASP A 13 -10.04 -8.07 23.18
N GLY A 14 -9.09 -7.15 23.38
CA GLY A 14 -8.17 -6.75 22.31
C GLY A 14 -8.89 -6.05 21.15
N HIS A 15 -8.36 -6.22 19.94
CA HIS A 15 -8.96 -5.67 18.71
C HIS A 15 -10.30 -6.32 18.33
N ALA A 16 -10.75 -7.39 18.98
CA ALA A 16 -12.01 -8.07 18.63
C ALA A 16 -13.23 -7.13 18.66
N ASN A 17 -13.23 -6.14 19.56
CA ASN A 17 -14.33 -5.19 19.74
C ASN A 17 -14.05 -3.80 19.13
N LEU A 18 -12.86 -3.57 18.58
CA LEU A 18 -12.49 -2.30 17.94
C LEU A 18 -12.70 -2.36 16.43
N ASP A 19 -13.20 -1.27 15.85
CA ASP A 19 -13.32 -1.12 14.40
C ASP A 19 -12.09 -0.41 13.78
N PHE A 20 -11.19 0.09 14.63
CA PHE A 20 -10.03 0.90 14.27
C PHE A 20 -8.75 0.34 14.89
N ILE A 21 -7.60 0.79 14.37
CA ILE A 21 -6.28 0.48 14.94
C ILE A 21 -6.04 1.28 16.22
N ASP A 22 -5.74 0.61 17.32
CA ASP A 22 -5.37 1.25 18.58
C ASP A 22 -3.94 1.80 18.56
N ILE A 23 -3.75 2.89 17.82
CA ILE A 23 -2.47 3.55 17.58
C ILE A 23 -1.81 4.08 18.87
N ASP A 24 -0.47 4.16 18.88
CA ASP A 24 0.25 4.98 19.86
C ASP A 24 0.03 6.47 19.53
N VAL A 25 -0.54 7.25 20.45
CA VAL A 25 -0.86 8.66 20.20
C VAL A 25 0.38 9.57 20.09
N LYS A 26 1.57 9.04 20.39
CA LYS A 26 2.85 9.77 20.38
C LYS A 26 3.83 9.29 19.31
N ASN A 27 3.85 8.00 19.01
CA ASN A 27 4.82 7.38 18.12
C ASN A 27 4.12 6.75 16.92
N ASP A 28 4.83 6.63 15.81
CA ASP A 28 4.26 5.99 14.63
C ASP A 28 4.20 4.47 14.81
N THR A 29 3.14 3.89 14.26
CA THR A 29 2.83 2.47 14.27
C THR A 29 3.17 1.90 12.89
N GLU A 30 4.00 0.85 12.84
CA GLU A 30 4.50 0.22 11.59
C GLU A 30 3.40 -0.56 10.85
N LEU A 31 2.43 0.19 10.35
CA LEU A 31 1.27 -0.24 9.58
C LEU A 31 1.03 0.80 8.48
N PHE A 32 0.54 0.32 7.34
CA PHE A 32 0.35 1.11 6.13
C PHE A 32 -1.04 0.82 5.55
N ILE A 33 -1.74 1.84 5.06
CA ILE A 33 -3.04 1.69 4.38
C ILE A 33 -2.81 1.10 2.99
N GLU A 34 -3.36 -0.08 2.69
CA GLU A 34 -3.20 -0.72 1.38
C GLU A 34 -4.50 -0.58 0.53
N PRO A 35 -4.46 0.13 -0.62
CA PRO A 35 -5.63 0.33 -1.50
C PRO A 35 -6.36 -0.94 -1.93
N THR A 36 -5.63 -2.03 -2.16
CA THR A 36 -6.22 -3.32 -2.55
C THR A 36 -7.16 -3.91 -1.50
N LEU A 37 -6.98 -3.56 -0.22
CA LEU A 37 -7.90 -3.94 0.84
C LEU A 37 -9.17 -3.11 0.80
N ILE A 38 -9.05 -1.81 0.56
CA ILE A 38 -10.21 -0.91 0.40
C ILE A 38 -11.07 -1.37 -0.79
N GLU A 39 -10.45 -1.62 -1.95
CA GLU A 39 -11.16 -2.07 -3.17
C GLU A 39 -11.89 -3.41 -2.96
N ALA A 40 -11.35 -4.29 -2.13
CA ALA A 40 -11.89 -5.62 -1.90
C ALA A 40 -13.06 -5.67 -0.90
N LEU A 41 -13.20 -4.66 -0.05
CA LEU A 41 -14.20 -4.62 1.01
C LEU A 41 -15.54 -4.07 0.51
N GLU A 42 -16.61 -4.69 0.98
CA GLU A 42 -17.97 -4.24 0.70
C GLU A 42 -18.45 -3.21 1.72
N GLY A 43 -19.16 -2.19 1.25
CA GLY A 43 -19.75 -1.16 2.09
C GLY A 43 -19.69 0.21 1.43
N LYS A 44 -20.57 1.12 1.87
CA LYS A 44 -20.64 2.47 1.29
C LYS A 44 -19.32 3.23 1.47
N TRP A 45 -18.75 3.18 2.68
CA TRP A 45 -17.50 3.86 2.99
C TRP A 45 -16.34 3.39 2.10
N TYR A 46 -16.14 2.07 1.96
CA TYR A 46 -15.07 1.51 1.13
C TYR A 46 -15.24 1.85 -0.36
N LYS A 47 -16.47 1.79 -0.88
CA LYS A 47 -16.77 2.18 -2.27
C LYS A 47 -16.49 3.66 -2.52
N GLU A 48 -16.86 4.52 -1.58
CA GLU A 48 -16.56 5.96 -1.68
C GLU A 48 -15.04 6.22 -1.62
N CYS A 49 -14.31 5.55 -0.72
CA CYS A 49 -12.85 5.64 -0.65
C CYS A 49 -12.17 5.13 -1.93
N SER A 50 -12.60 3.98 -2.47
CA SER A 50 -12.10 3.44 -3.74
C SER A 50 -12.31 4.43 -4.88
N ASN A 51 -13.51 4.99 -5.00
CA ASN A 51 -13.81 5.99 -6.04
C ASN A 51 -12.93 7.25 -5.93
N LEU A 52 -12.62 7.71 -4.70
CA LEU A 52 -11.70 8.84 -4.49
C LEU A 52 -10.28 8.51 -4.94
N ILE A 53 -9.79 7.32 -4.59
CA ILE A 53 -8.45 6.83 -4.97
C ILE A 53 -8.37 6.70 -6.49
N ASP A 54 -9.32 6.01 -7.11
CA ASP A 54 -9.35 5.79 -8.56
C ASP A 54 -9.43 7.13 -9.31
N ASN A 55 -10.32 8.03 -8.90
CA ASN A 55 -10.46 9.35 -9.52
C ASN A 55 -9.16 10.19 -9.43
N PHE A 56 -8.46 10.14 -8.31
CA PHE A 56 -7.17 10.82 -8.16
C PHE A 56 -6.12 10.24 -9.12
N PHE A 57 -5.95 8.91 -9.14
CA PHE A 57 -4.92 8.28 -9.97
C PHE A 57 -5.23 8.36 -11.47
N ASP A 58 -6.50 8.28 -11.87
CA ASP A 58 -6.93 8.52 -13.25
C ASP A 58 -6.55 9.95 -13.70
N ASN A 59 -6.78 10.95 -12.85
CA ASN A 59 -6.36 12.32 -13.12
C ASN A 59 -4.84 12.40 -13.24
N LEU A 60 -4.10 11.86 -12.26
CA LEU A 60 -2.64 11.87 -12.26
C LEU A 60 -2.05 11.23 -13.53
N PHE A 61 -2.52 10.04 -13.92
CA PHE A 61 -2.04 9.34 -15.11
C PHE A 61 -2.42 10.06 -16.42
N SER A 62 -3.60 10.68 -16.47
CA SER A 62 -4.01 11.53 -17.58
C SER A 62 -3.07 12.74 -17.73
N GLU A 63 -2.76 13.44 -16.64
CA GLU A 63 -1.89 14.62 -16.67
C GLU A 63 -0.44 14.27 -17.04
N TYR A 64 0.08 13.12 -16.58
CA TYR A 64 1.36 12.59 -17.04
C TYR A 64 1.36 12.24 -18.53
N SER A 65 0.27 11.64 -19.03
CA SER A 65 0.13 11.32 -20.45
C SER A 65 0.08 12.58 -21.33
N ASN A 66 -0.49 13.67 -20.81
CA ASN A 66 -0.59 14.96 -21.49
C ASN A 66 0.63 15.88 -21.28
N GLY A 67 1.56 15.52 -20.39
CA GLY A 67 2.76 16.31 -20.08
C GLY A 67 2.47 17.61 -19.32
N ASN A 68 1.36 17.69 -18.57
CA ASN A 68 0.96 18.90 -17.86
C ASN A 68 1.68 19.04 -16.51
N LYS A 69 2.97 19.41 -16.57
CA LYS A 69 3.85 19.48 -15.39
C LYS A 69 3.28 20.31 -14.24
N THR A 70 2.70 21.48 -14.51
CA THR A 70 2.13 22.35 -13.47
C THR A 70 1.05 21.61 -12.69
N ARG A 71 0.13 20.97 -13.41
CA ARG A 71 -0.97 20.24 -12.80
C ARG A 71 -0.50 19.01 -12.02
N ILE A 72 0.48 18.29 -12.55
CA ILE A 72 1.06 17.14 -11.85
C ILE A 72 1.66 17.57 -10.51
N LEU A 73 2.40 18.67 -10.48
CA LEU A 73 2.98 19.19 -9.24
C LEU A 73 1.89 19.62 -8.23
N GLU A 74 0.77 20.20 -8.69
CA GLU A 74 -0.39 20.48 -7.83
C GLU A 74 -1.00 19.20 -7.25
N LEU A 75 -1.14 18.14 -8.04
CA LEU A 75 -1.66 16.85 -7.58
C LEU A 75 -0.75 16.21 -6.53
N LEU A 76 0.57 16.30 -6.72
CA LEU A 76 1.56 15.72 -5.81
C LEU A 76 1.86 16.60 -4.57
N ASP A 77 1.34 17.82 -4.50
CA ASP A 77 1.57 18.76 -3.40
C ASP A 77 1.02 18.25 -2.06
N CYS A 78 -0.01 17.41 -2.06
CA CYS A 78 -0.59 16.86 -0.82
C CYS A 78 -0.13 15.42 -0.52
N ALA A 79 0.96 14.95 -1.14
CA ALA A 79 1.51 13.62 -0.88
C ALA A 79 2.45 13.56 0.34
N HIS A 80 2.34 14.54 1.25
CA HIS A 80 3.17 14.62 2.45
C HIS A 80 2.77 13.57 3.49
N GLU A 81 3.72 13.18 4.34
CA GLU A 81 3.50 12.24 5.44
C GLU A 81 2.42 12.76 6.43
N PRO A 82 1.29 12.04 6.58
CA PRO A 82 0.18 12.46 7.43
C PRO A 82 0.42 12.06 8.88
N ASN A 83 0.77 13.03 9.72
CA ASN A 83 1.04 12.79 11.15
C ASN A 83 -0.22 12.43 11.96
N GLU A 84 -1.42 12.68 11.42
CA GLU A 84 -2.67 12.55 12.16
C GLU A 84 -3.07 11.09 12.41
N THR A 85 -2.64 10.17 11.56
CA THR A 85 -2.96 8.73 11.70
C THR A 85 -1.94 7.97 12.53
N ARG A 86 -0.74 8.55 12.76
CA ARG A 86 0.38 7.86 13.43
C ARG A 86 0.71 6.51 12.79
N LEU A 87 0.55 6.42 11.48
CA LEU A 87 0.94 5.27 10.67
C LEU A 87 2.24 5.60 9.95
N GLY A 88 3.13 4.62 9.83
CA GLY A 88 4.42 4.80 9.17
C GLY A 88 5.53 4.05 9.90
N TRP A 89 6.78 4.33 9.54
CA TRP A 89 7.91 3.64 10.16
C TRP A 89 8.13 4.09 11.61
N GLY A 90 7.86 3.21 12.58
CA GLY A 90 7.95 3.53 14.01
C GLY A 90 9.35 3.88 14.55
N ASP A 91 10.45 3.45 13.91
CA ASP A 91 11.81 3.88 14.25
C ASP A 91 12.45 4.65 13.09
N LYS A 92 12.72 5.94 13.32
CA LYS A 92 13.42 6.81 12.35
C LYS A 92 14.83 6.32 12.01
N ARG A 93 15.41 5.38 12.77
CA ARG A 93 16.69 4.73 12.47
C ARG A 93 16.57 3.61 11.43
N SER A 94 15.37 3.04 11.27
CA SER A 94 15.04 2.03 10.26
C SER A 94 14.76 2.64 8.88
N ILE A 95 14.55 3.97 8.83
CA ILE A 95 14.50 4.73 7.58
C ILE A 95 15.84 4.51 6.88
N LYS A 96 15.82 3.85 5.70
CA LYS A 96 16.97 3.82 4.81
C LYS A 96 17.43 5.25 4.60
N LYS A 97 18.64 5.57 5.09
CA LYS A 97 19.37 6.80 4.77
C LYS A 97 19.50 6.90 3.24
N GLY A 98 18.55 7.57 2.58
CA GLY A 98 18.45 7.58 1.14
C GLY A 98 17.06 7.92 0.58
N GLY A 99 16.00 7.92 1.40
CA GLY A 99 14.69 8.41 0.96
C GLY A 99 14.77 9.88 0.55
N ARG A 100 14.54 10.17 -0.73
CA ARG A 100 14.16 11.53 -1.17
C ARG A 100 12.79 11.78 -0.55
N GLY A 101 12.68 12.69 0.42
CA GLY A 101 11.41 12.91 1.14
C GLY A 101 10.23 13.18 0.18
N ASN A 102 9.00 12.95 0.64
CA ASN A 102 7.75 13.07 -0.13
C ASN A 102 7.38 14.54 -0.45
N THR A 103 8.29 15.26 -1.10
CA THR A 103 8.01 16.58 -1.70
C THR A 103 7.44 16.38 -3.10
N ALA A 104 6.59 17.31 -3.55
CA ALA A 104 6.01 17.26 -4.90
C ALA A 104 7.05 17.12 -6.01
N ASN A 105 8.19 17.82 -5.90
CA ASN A 105 9.27 17.73 -6.89
C ASN A 105 9.96 16.35 -6.87
N ASN A 106 10.25 15.78 -5.69
CA ASN A 106 10.85 14.46 -5.61
C ASN A 106 9.91 13.39 -6.18
N LEU A 107 8.62 13.46 -5.85
CA LEU A 107 7.61 12.54 -6.41
C LEU A 107 7.43 12.76 -7.90
N TYR A 108 7.47 14.00 -8.38
CA TYR A 108 7.42 14.31 -9.80
C TYR A 108 8.60 13.65 -10.54
N ASP A 109 9.82 13.77 -10.02
CA ASP A 109 11.02 13.15 -10.60
C ASP A 109 10.93 11.61 -10.57
N ILE A 110 10.40 11.04 -9.49
CA ILE A 110 10.17 9.59 -9.37
C ILE A 110 9.14 9.12 -10.41
N PHE A 111 8.04 9.85 -10.56
CA PHE A 111 6.95 9.49 -11.47
C PHE A 111 7.20 9.92 -12.92
N GLU A 112 8.19 10.76 -13.21
CA GLU A 112 8.65 11.01 -14.59
C GLU A 112 9.08 9.71 -15.30
N GLU A 113 9.52 8.72 -14.52
CA GLU A 113 9.82 7.38 -14.99
C GLU A 113 8.63 6.68 -15.67
N ILE A 114 7.40 7.00 -15.26
CA ILE A 114 6.16 6.49 -15.87
C ILE A 114 6.13 6.84 -17.36
N VAL A 115 6.50 8.07 -17.69
CA VAL A 115 6.54 8.57 -19.07
C VAL A 115 7.81 8.12 -19.77
N ASN A 116 8.97 8.34 -19.17
CA ASN A 116 10.28 8.06 -19.77
C ASN A 116 10.46 6.57 -20.12
N SER A 117 9.89 5.68 -19.31
CA SER A 117 9.92 4.22 -19.54
C SER A 117 8.66 3.69 -20.23
N ASN A 118 7.76 4.56 -20.69
CA ASN A 118 6.49 4.21 -21.34
C ASN A 118 5.66 3.18 -20.54
N LEU A 119 5.66 3.25 -19.20
CA LEU A 119 5.08 2.22 -18.34
C LEU A 119 3.56 2.08 -18.54
N LEU A 120 2.86 3.20 -18.74
CA LEU A 120 1.43 3.21 -19.08
C LEU A 120 1.17 2.59 -20.46
N LYS A 121 1.91 3.04 -21.48
CA LYS A 121 1.76 2.59 -22.87
C LYS A 121 2.09 1.10 -23.04
N ASN A 122 3.01 0.58 -22.23
CA ASN A 122 3.39 -0.84 -22.23
C ASN A 122 2.44 -1.72 -21.39
N GLY A 123 1.39 -1.16 -20.77
CA GLY A 123 0.42 -1.89 -19.94
C GLY A 123 0.96 -2.34 -18.57
N LEU A 124 2.13 -1.85 -18.17
CA LEU A 124 2.73 -2.20 -16.88
C LEU A 124 2.00 -1.53 -15.72
N ILE A 125 1.53 -0.30 -15.91
CA ILE A 125 0.73 0.43 -14.93
C ILE A 125 -0.70 0.54 -15.45
N GLU A 126 -1.64 -0.07 -14.73
CA GLU A 126 -3.09 0.09 -14.93
C GLU A 126 -3.81 0.41 -13.62
N THR A 127 -3.22 0.05 -12.48
CA THR A 127 -3.78 0.28 -11.15
C THR A 127 -2.80 1.10 -10.30
N PRO A 128 -3.28 1.80 -9.25
CA PRO A 128 -2.39 2.52 -8.34
C PRO A 128 -1.25 1.65 -7.79
N MET A 129 -1.56 0.41 -7.44
CA MET A 129 -0.59 -0.51 -6.82
C MET A 129 0.52 -0.97 -7.77
N ASP A 130 0.34 -0.85 -9.08
CA ASP A 130 1.41 -1.10 -10.05
C ASP A 130 2.57 -0.13 -9.87
N LEU A 131 2.34 1.07 -9.31
CA LEU A 131 3.41 2.00 -8.98
C LEU A 131 4.39 1.41 -7.96
N CYS A 132 3.89 0.70 -6.95
CA CYS A 132 4.74 0.05 -5.93
C CYS A 132 5.59 -1.08 -6.53
N VAL A 133 5.14 -1.69 -7.63
CA VAL A 133 5.86 -2.77 -8.34
C VAL A 133 6.85 -2.18 -9.34
N PHE A 134 6.41 -1.22 -10.16
CA PHE A 134 7.13 -0.81 -11.36
C PHE A 134 7.69 0.58 -11.32
N VAL A 135 7.57 1.41 -10.28
CA VAL A 135 8.21 2.73 -10.22
C VAL A 135 9.31 2.72 -9.16
N HIS A 136 10.52 3.16 -9.49
CA HIS A 136 11.62 3.15 -8.53
C HIS A 136 11.35 4.09 -7.37
N ASP A 137 11.95 3.81 -6.21
CA ASP A 137 11.85 4.66 -5.01
C ASP A 137 10.41 4.98 -4.53
N PHE A 138 9.40 4.26 -5.03
CA PHE A 138 8.01 4.33 -4.59
C PHE A 138 7.52 2.96 -4.13
N ALA A 139 6.96 2.91 -2.92
CA ALA A 139 6.63 1.66 -2.21
C ALA A 139 5.47 1.91 -1.22
N GLU A 140 5.32 1.03 -0.22
CA GLU A 140 4.21 1.05 0.75
C GLU A 140 4.05 2.38 1.50
N ASP A 141 5.15 2.98 1.94
CA ASP A 141 5.19 4.23 2.70
C ASP A 141 4.55 5.40 1.91
N GLY A 142 5.13 5.74 0.76
CA GLY A 142 4.61 6.82 -0.09
C GLY A 142 3.20 6.56 -0.65
N MET A 143 2.84 5.29 -0.90
CA MET A 143 1.48 4.94 -1.30
C MET A 143 0.49 5.15 -0.14
N SER A 144 0.82 4.68 1.05
CA SER A 144 -0.01 4.82 2.25
C SER A 144 -0.24 6.28 2.60
N ASP A 145 0.82 7.10 2.55
CA ASP A 145 0.74 8.55 2.78
C ASP A 145 -0.21 9.24 1.79
N LEU A 146 -0.02 8.97 0.50
CA LEU A 146 -0.82 9.54 -0.56
C LEU A 146 -2.30 9.13 -0.42
N VAL A 147 -2.55 7.84 -0.19
CA VAL A 147 -3.90 7.31 0.01
C VAL A 147 -4.55 7.94 1.24
N THR A 148 -3.83 8.03 2.35
CA THR A 148 -4.32 8.68 3.57
C THR A 148 -4.76 10.12 3.32
N ASN A 149 -3.98 10.90 2.57
CA ASN A 149 -4.36 12.27 2.22
C ASN A 149 -5.56 12.31 1.25
N ILE A 150 -5.62 11.43 0.25
CA ILE A 150 -6.77 11.31 -0.66
C ILE A 150 -8.07 11.08 0.13
N ILE A 151 -8.07 10.10 1.04
CA ILE A 151 -9.26 9.71 1.81
C ILE A 151 -9.38 10.43 3.16
N LYS A 152 -8.59 11.49 3.41
CA LYS A 152 -8.48 12.14 4.72
C LYS A 152 -9.83 12.57 5.29
N LYS A 153 -10.71 13.13 4.45
CA LYS A 153 -12.07 13.51 4.83
C LYS A 153 -12.89 12.30 5.31
N LYS A 154 -12.76 11.14 4.66
CA LYS A 154 -13.45 9.90 5.02
C LYS A 154 -12.93 9.30 6.32
N LEU A 155 -11.63 9.41 6.58
CA LEU A 155 -11.02 9.03 7.87
C LEU A 155 -11.50 9.94 9.01
N SER A 156 -11.67 11.24 8.75
CA SER A 156 -12.25 12.16 9.73
C SER A 156 -13.70 11.84 10.06
N GLU A 157 -14.53 11.56 9.05
CA GLU A 157 -15.92 11.12 9.23
C GLU A 157 -15.97 9.84 10.08
N PHE A 158 -15.13 8.85 9.76
CA PHE A 158 -15.01 7.60 10.52
C PHE A 158 -14.55 7.86 11.96
N THR A 159 -13.56 8.73 12.17
CA THR A 159 -13.05 9.06 13.52
C THR A 159 -14.14 9.67 14.40
N ILE A 160 -14.94 10.58 13.84
CA ILE A 160 -16.08 11.19 14.54
C ILE A 160 -17.12 10.13 14.92
N GLU A 161 -17.42 9.19 14.02
CA GLU A 161 -18.32 8.07 14.29
C GLU A 161 -17.81 7.21 15.46
N GLN A 162 -16.53 6.85 15.46
CA GLN A 162 -15.92 6.08 16.54
C GLN A 162 -15.92 6.86 17.86
N CYS A 163 -15.60 8.16 17.85
CA CYS A 163 -15.69 9.00 19.05
C CYS A 163 -17.11 8.98 19.64
N ASN A 164 -18.14 9.11 18.79
CA ASN A 164 -19.53 9.03 19.23
C ASN A 164 -19.89 7.65 19.79
N LYS A 165 -19.43 6.56 19.13
CA LYS A 165 -19.64 5.17 19.57
C LYS A 165 -19.11 4.93 21.00
N TYR A 166 -17.94 5.50 21.31
CA TYR A 166 -17.29 5.34 22.61
C TYR A 166 -17.53 6.48 23.60
N GLY A 167 -18.40 7.45 23.26
CA GLY A 167 -18.72 8.58 24.13
C GLY A 167 -17.56 9.57 24.34
N ILE A 168 -16.59 9.62 23.43
CA ILE A 168 -15.49 10.57 23.46
C ILE A 168 -15.99 11.95 23.02
N LYS A 169 -15.78 12.95 23.88
CA LYS A 169 -16.13 14.34 23.57
C LYS A 169 -15.12 14.93 22.57
N LEU A 170 -15.59 15.31 21.40
CA LEU A 170 -14.83 16.07 20.41
C LEU A 170 -14.54 17.50 20.90
N ASP A 171 -13.48 18.10 20.39
CA ASP A 171 -13.15 19.51 20.62
C ASP A 171 -14.26 20.42 20.06
N GLU A 172 -14.62 21.46 20.82
CA GLU A 172 -15.73 22.36 20.46
C GLU A 172 -15.38 23.27 19.27
N LYS A 173 -14.09 23.59 19.13
CA LYS A 173 -13.57 24.43 18.05
C LYS A 173 -13.31 23.57 16.82
N LEU A 174 -13.77 24.04 15.65
CA LEU A 174 -13.39 23.43 14.39
C LEU A 174 -11.90 23.66 14.11
N VAL A 175 -11.24 22.61 13.67
CA VAL A 175 -9.82 22.62 13.30
C VAL A 175 -9.68 22.27 11.82
N ASN A 176 -8.63 22.81 11.21
CA ASN A 176 -8.22 22.39 9.88
C ASN A 176 -7.29 21.18 10.02
N ILE A 177 -7.66 20.04 9.46
CA ILE A 177 -6.86 18.80 9.49
C ILE A 177 -6.01 18.62 8.21
N GLY A 178 -5.89 19.68 7.41
CA GLY A 178 -5.22 19.68 6.12
C GLY A 178 -6.20 19.46 4.96
N LYS A 179 -5.64 19.15 3.78
CA LYS A 179 -6.41 18.97 2.56
C LYS A 179 -6.80 17.52 2.32
N ALA A 180 -7.90 17.32 1.61
CA ALA A 180 -8.33 16.02 1.09
C ALA A 180 -8.72 16.14 -0.39
N TRP A 181 -8.71 15.02 -1.10
CA TRP A 181 -9.11 15.00 -2.51
C TRP A 181 -10.64 15.14 -2.64
N ASN A 182 -11.07 16.04 -3.53
CA ASN A 182 -12.46 16.14 -3.94
C ASN A 182 -12.59 15.67 -5.39
N ALA A 183 -13.32 14.57 -5.61
CA ALA A 183 -13.48 13.98 -6.94
C ALA A 183 -14.37 14.79 -7.90
N GLU A 184 -15.25 15.67 -7.39
CA GLU A 184 -16.11 16.53 -8.22
C GLU A 184 -15.32 17.71 -8.78
N SER A 185 -14.58 18.41 -7.92
CA SER A 185 -13.71 19.52 -8.34
C SER A 185 -12.38 19.04 -8.90
N GLN A 186 -12.07 17.74 -8.73
CA GLN A 186 -10.78 17.13 -8.98
C GLN A 186 -9.67 17.98 -8.35
N SER A 187 -9.79 18.37 -7.09
CA SER A 187 -8.80 19.24 -6.46
C SER A 187 -8.63 18.95 -4.98
N TRP A 188 -7.52 19.42 -4.42
CA TRP A 188 -7.26 19.36 -2.99
C TRP A 188 -8.01 20.47 -2.27
N GLU A 189 -8.90 20.10 -1.34
CA GLU A 189 -9.73 21.03 -0.58
C GLU A 189 -9.45 20.95 0.91
N GLU A 190 -9.43 22.09 1.59
CA GLU A 190 -9.24 22.18 3.04
C GLU A 190 -10.37 21.46 3.80
N VAL A 191 -10.01 20.66 4.79
CA VAL A 191 -10.96 19.94 5.65
C VAL A 191 -11.03 20.60 7.01
N ILE A 192 -12.08 21.40 7.21
CA ILE A 192 -12.39 22.06 8.48
C ILE A 192 -13.50 21.27 9.20
N THR A 193 -13.19 20.69 10.35
CA THR A 193 -14.08 19.74 11.03
C THR A 193 -13.88 19.73 12.55
N LYS A 194 -14.76 19.02 13.26
CA LYS A 194 -14.52 18.67 14.67
C LYS A 194 -13.52 17.53 14.74
N SER A 195 -12.68 17.53 15.76
CA SER A 195 -11.66 16.50 15.94
C SER A 195 -11.39 16.27 17.43
N ILE A 196 -10.51 15.32 17.69
CA ILE A 196 -9.83 15.13 18.96
C ILE A 196 -8.34 15.38 18.72
N THR A 197 -7.66 15.99 19.69
CA THR A 197 -6.25 16.37 19.53
C THR A 197 -5.38 15.77 20.63
N ASN A 198 -4.15 15.41 20.27
CA ASN A 198 -3.07 15.15 21.22
C ASN A 198 -1.92 16.13 20.92
N ASP A 199 -1.50 16.92 21.91
CA ASP A 199 -0.48 17.97 21.75
C ASP A 199 -0.77 18.93 20.56
N SER A 200 -2.04 19.30 20.36
CA SER A 200 -2.55 20.12 19.24
C SER A 200 -2.50 19.47 17.84
N ILE A 201 -2.11 18.20 17.74
CA ILE A 201 -2.16 17.43 16.50
C ILE A 201 -3.51 16.68 16.45
N PRO A 202 -4.33 16.88 15.41
CA PRO A 202 -5.55 16.11 15.20
C PRO A 202 -5.24 14.61 15.12
N ILE A 203 -6.12 13.79 15.70
CA ILE A 203 -6.04 12.33 15.57
C ILE A 203 -7.05 11.89 14.50
N LEU A 204 -6.58 11.04 13.59
CA LEU A 204 -7.41 10.31 12.62
C LEU A 204 -7.29 8.81 12.88
N LEU A 205 -8.41 8.20 13.26
CA LEU A 205 -8.53 6.76 13.38
C LEU A 205 -8.64 6.13 11.99
N VAL A 206 -8.04 4.95 11.85
CA VAL A 206 -8.01 4.19 10.60
C VAL A 206 -8.72 2.86 10.82
N PRO A 207 -9.66 2.45 9.94
CA PRO A 207 -10.30 1.14 10.02
C PRO A 207 -9.27 0.01 10.06
N LYS A 208 -9.44 -0.95 10.97
CA LYS A 208 -8.41 -1.97 11.20
C LYS A 208 -8.20 -2.94 10.02
N ASN A 209 -9.19 -3.05 9.15
CA ASN A 209 -9.23 -4.00 8.04
C ASN A 209 -8.62 -3.48 6.74
N ILE A 210 -8.13 -2.24 6.70
CA ILE A 210 -7.49 -1.64 5.50
C ILE A 210 -5.97 -1.46 5.65
N VAL A 211 -5.38 -1.93 6.75
CA VAL A 211 -3.95 -1.73 7.04
C VAL A 211 -3.16 -3.04 7.05
N ARG A 212 -1.86 -2.94 6.75
CA ARG A 212 -0.88 -4.02 6.88
C ARG A 212 0.52 -3.50 7.18
N ARG A 213 1.36 -4.32 7.81
CA ARG A 213 2.79 -4.02 8.00
C ARG A 213 3.61 -4.15 6.72
N ARG A 214 3.20 -5.05 5.80
CA ARG A 214 3.83 -5.25 4.50
C ARG A 214 2.79 -5.50 3.43
N TYR A 215 2.96 -4.81 2.31
CA TYR A 215 2.06 -4.95 1.17
C TYR A 215 2.10 -6.34 0.57
N ILE A 216 0.91 -6.84 0.28
CA ILE A 216 0.75 -8.05 -0.52
C ILE A 216 1.08 -7.74 -1.97
N TYR A 217 0.61 -6.58 -2.45
CA TYR A 217 0.91 -6.12 -3.80
C TYR A 217 2.23 -5.36 -3.82
N SER A 218 3.34 -6.10 -3.90
CA SER A 218 4.69 -5.53 -3.93
C SER A 218 5.59 -6.19 -4.97
N ILE A 219 6.71 -5.54 -5.30
CA ILE A 219 7.70 -6.09 -6.23
C ILE A 219 8.23 -7.46 -5.79
N ASP A 220 8.47 -7.66 -4.50
CA ASP A 220 8.99 -8.92 -3.99
C ASP A 220 7.98 -10.06 -4.15
N GLN A 221 6.69 -9.79 -3.91
CA GLN A 221 5.64 -10.78 -4.11
C GLN A 221 5.42 -11.06 -5.59
N TYR A 222 5.43 -10.04 -6.46
CA TYR A 222 5.32 -10.23 -7.90
C TYR A 222 6.49 -11.07 -8.47
N MET A 223 7.72 -10.74 -8.09
CA MET A 223 8.91 -11.50 -8.45
C MET A 223 8.79 -12.96 -8.01
N ASN A 224 8.45 -13.20 -6.74
CA ASN A 224 8.42 -14.54 -6.19
C ASN A 224 7.26 -15.39 -6.70
N ARG A 225 6.07 -14.84 -6.87
CA ARG A 225 4.85 -15.60 -7.17
C ARG A 225 4.58 -15.73 -8.66
N LYS A 226 5.05 -14.79 -9.48
CA LYS A 226 4.80 -14.81 -10.93
C LYS A 226 6.07 -15.03 -11.72
N ILE A 227 7.01 -14.09 -11.67
CA ILE A 227 8.19 -14.10 -12.54
C ILE A 227 9.07 -15.33 -12.27
N ILE A 228 9.46 -15.54 -11.02
CA ILE A 228 10.33 -16.67 -10.65
C ILE A 228 9.62 -18.00 -10.89
N GLU A 229 8.32 -18.10 -10.63
CA GLU A 229 7.56 -19.34 -10.90
C GLU A 229 7.47 -19.63 -12.40
N HIS A 230 7.29 -18.59 -13.21
CA HIS A 230 7.33 -18.70 -14.68
C HIS A 230 8.71 -19.15 -15.17
N ARG A 231 9.80 -18.59 -14.62
CA ARG A 231 11.18 -19.04 -14.92
C ARG A 231 11.43 -20.48 -14.48
N GLN A 232 11.00 -20.86 -13.28
CA GLN A 232 11.08 -22.25 -12.80
C GLN A 232 10.41 -23.21 -13.79
N LYS A 233 9.21 -22.87 -14.27
CA LYS A 233 8.48 -23.66 -15.26
C LYS A 233 9.24 -23.73 -16.59
N TYR A 234 9.77 -22.61 -17.09
CA TYR A 234 10.60 -22.59 -18.29
C TYR A 234 11.78 -23.58 -18.19
N HIS A 235 12.51 -23.59 -17.08
CA HIS A 235 13.64 -24.49 -16.89
C HIS A 235 13.25 -25.97 -16.87
N VAL A 236 12.08 -26.30 -16.30
CA VAL A 236 11.53 -27.67 -16.29
C VAL A 236 11.05 -28.08 -17.68
N ASP A 237 10.24 -27.25 -18.34
CA ASP A 237 9.63 -27.58 -19.62
C ASP A 237 10.66 -27.71 -20.75
N ASN A 238 11.80 -27.01 -20.64
CA ASN A 238 12.88 -27.02 -21.63
C ASN A 238 14.09 -27.86 -21.20
N ASP A 239 14.00 -28.58 -20.09
CA ASP A 239 15.06 -29.44 -19.54
C ASP A 239 16.46 -28.79 -19.53
N THR A 240 16.52 -27.55 -19.05
CA THR A 240 17.76 -26.77 -19.04
C THR A 240 18.73 -27.25 -17.95
N SER A 241 19.98 -26.75 -17.94
CA SER A 241 20.97 -27.08 -16.91
C SER A 241 20.58 -26.71 -15.47
N LEU A 242 19.60 -25.82 -15.28
CA LEU A 242 19.06 -25.48 -13.95
C LEU A 242 17.90 -26.39 -13.53
N ALA A 243 17.37 -27.23 -14.40
CA ALA A 243 16.36 -28.22 -14.03
C ALA A 243 16.95 -29.27 -13.08
N ILE A 244 16.13 -29.79 -12.16
CA ILE A 244 16.59 -30.80 -11.20
C ILE A 244 16.07 -32.17 -11.62
N HIS A 245 16.97 -33.09 -11.97
CA HIS A 245 16.61 -34.50 -12.21
C HIS A 245 16.61 -35.29 -10.91
N ARG A 246 15.54 -36.05 -10.67
CA ARG A 246 15.42 -36.97 -9.54
C ARG A 246 14.88 -38.31 -10.01
N ILE A 247 15.21 -39.37 -9.28
CA ILE A 247 14.62 -40.69 -9.50
C ILE A 247 13.43 -40.86 -8.55
N ASN A 248 12.27 -41.19 -9.09
CA ASN A 248 11.08 -41.45 -8.28
C ASN A 248 11.12 -42.85 -7.64
N LYS A 249 10.13 -43.17 -6.80
CA LYS A 249 10.04 -44.49 -6.14
C LYS A 249 9.91 -45.69 -7.10
N ARG A 250 9.59 -45.45 -8.37
CA ARG A 250 9.44 -46.46 -9.43
C ARG A 250 10.70 -46.62 -10.29
N GLY A 251 11.76 -45.85 -10.01
CA GLY A 251 13.01 -45.89 -10.78
C GLY A 251 13.01 -44.99 -12.03
N GLU A 252 11.98 -44.17 -12.23
CA GLU A 252 11.88 -43.27 -13.39
C GLU A 252 12.50 -41.90 -13.07
N THR A 253 13.23 -41.33 -14.02
CA THR A 253 13.73 -39.96 -13.92
C THR A 253 12.59 -38.97 -14.11
N ILE A 254 12.44 -38.05 -13.15
CA ILE A 254 11.52 -36.93 -13.19
C ILE A 254 12.29 -35.60 -13.18
N ILE A 255 11.80 -34.64 -13.96
CA ILE A 255 12.33 -33.27 -13.99
C ILE A 255 11.54 -32.43 -12.99
N CYS A 256 12.26 -31.80 -12.07
CA CYS A 256 11.70 -31.02 -10.98
C CYS A 256 12.15 -29.55 -11.09
N LYS A 257 11.31 -28.65 -10.57
CA LYS A 257 11.64 -27.23 -10.51
C LYS A 257 12.89 -26.96 -9.64
N PRO A 258 13.81 -26.09 -10.08
CA PRO A 258 14.85 -25.55 -9.21
C PRO A 258 14.24 -24.76 -8.05
N SER A 259 15.02 -24.47 -7.01
CA SER A 259 14.55 -23.58 -5.94
C SER A 259 14.43 -22.12 -6.42
N LYS A 260 13.54 -21.33 -5.82
CA LYS A 260 13.42 -19.89 -6.12
C LYS A 260 14.73 -19.13 -5.91
N LYS A 261 15.51 -19.53 -4.89
CA LYS A 261 16.84 -18.97 -4.60
C LYS A 261 17.84 -19.23 -5.72
N VAL A 262 17.82 -20.43 -6.31
CA VAL A 262 18.68 -20.77 -7.46
C VAL A 262 18.28 -19.94 -8.68
N ILE A 263 16.99 -19.82 -8.98
CA ILE A 263 16.52 -18.95 -10.07
C ILE A 263 16.95 -17.50 -9.84
N ARG A 264 16.76 -16.97 -8.63
CA ARG A 264 17.14 -15.59 -8.33
C ARG A 264 18.65 -15.36 -8.52
N LYS A 265 19.49 -16.32 -8.16
CA LYS A 265 20.96 -16.18 -8.21
C LYS A 265 21.57 -16.50 -9.58
N GLU A 266 21.19 -17.62 -10.19
CA GLU A 266 21.90 -18.18 -11.35
C GLU A 266 21.22 -17.83 -12.68
N ASP A 267 19.92 -17.56 -12.68
CA ASP A 267 19.16 -17.20 -13.88
C ASP A 267 18.93 -15.68 -13.98
N ILE A 268 18.39 -15.08 -12.91
CA ILE A 268 18.15 -13.63 -12.88
C ILE A 268 19.43 -12.84 -12.55
N GLY A 269 20.27 -13.39 -11.67
CA GLY A 269 21.52 -12.74 -11.25
C GLY A 269 21.30 -11.49 -10.40
N ASP A 270 22.23 -10.55 -10.51
CA ASP A 270 22.29 -9.34 -9.69
C ASP A 270 21.38 -8.20 -10.20
N THR A 271 20.58 -8.42 -11.24
CA THR A 271 19.66 -7.40 -11.77
C THR A 271 18.66 -6.98 -10.68
N PRO A 272 18.52 -5.66 -10.42
CA PRO A 272 17.53 -5.14 -9.50
C PRO A 272 16.12 -5.65 -9.84
N SER A 273 15.33 -5.96 -8.81
CA SER A 273 14.02 -6.60 -9.01
C SER A 273 13.09 -5.79 -9.89
N LYS A 274 13.03 -4.47 -9.72
CA LYS A 274 12.15 -3.58 -10.51
C LYS A 274 12.58 -3.53 -11.98
N ASP A 275 13.88 -3.36 -12.26
CA ASP A 275 14.42 -3.40 -13.62
C ASP A 275 14.10 -4.71 -14.33
N TYR A 276 14.43 -5.84 -13.69
CA TYR A 276 14.14 -7.16 -14.27
C TYR A 276 12.63 -7.36 -14.48
N ALA A 277 11.81 -6.96 -13.50
CA ALA A 277 10.37 -7.12 -13.59
C ALA A 277 9.78 -6.33 -14.76
N ARG A 278 10.23 -5.11 -15.02
CA ARG A 278 9.77 -4.32 -16.17
C ARG A 278 10.11 -5.03 -17.48
N ASP A 279 11.39 -5.30 -17.71
CA ASP A 279 11.88 -5.89 -18.96
C ASP A 279 11.25 -7.25 -19.24
N TYR A 280 11.05 -8.05 -18.19
CA TYR A 280 10.46 -9.37 -18.29
C TYR A 280 8.95 -9.30 -18.54
N THR A 281 8.24 -8.42 -17.84
CA THR A 281 6.78 -8.28 -17.94
C THR A 281 6.34 -7.71 -19.28
N VAL A 282 7.09 -6.79 -19.88
CA VAL A 282 6.78 -6.29 -21.24
C VAL A 282 6.70 -7.42 -22.26
N LYS A 283 7.49 -8.48 -22.07
CA LYS A 283 7.51 -9.66 -22.96
C LYS A 283 6.50 -10.75 -22.54
N ASN A 284 5.94 -10.66 -21.34
CA ASN A 284 5.08 -11.67 -20.70
C ASN A 284 3.97 -10.96 -19.90
N ILE A 285 3.20 -10.11 -20.58
CA ILE A 285 2.25 -9.17 -19.95
C ILE A 285 1.13 -9.90 -19.18
N GLU A 286 0.83 -11.13 -19.55
CA GLU A 286 -0.12 -11.99 -18.85
C GLU A 286 0.26 -12.24 -17.38
N LEU A 287 1.54 -12.15 -17.02
CA LEU A 287 1.99 -12.37 -15.65
C LEU A 287 1.47 -11.29 -14.69
N ILE A 288 1.51 -10.02 -15.09
CA ILE A 288 0.99 -8.94 -14.26
C ILE A 288 -0.54 -8.95 -14.23
N VAL A 289 -1.20 -9.28 -15.34
CA VAL A 289 -2.67 -9.47 -15.38
C VAL A 289 -3.11 -10.57 -14.40
N GLN A 290 -2.42 -11.73 -14.42
CA GLN A 290 -2.68 -12.82 -13.47
C GLN A 290 -2.34 -12.44 -12.03
N TYR A 291 -1.42 -11.50 -11.80
CA TYR A 291 -1.06 -11.03 -10.46
C TYR A 291 -2.14 -10.12 -9.90
N ARG A 292 -2.59 -9.13 -10.68
CA ARG A 292 -3.72 -8.25 -10.36
C ARG A 292 -4.93 -9.07 -9.96
N GLU A 293 -5.32 -10.04 -10.79
CA GLU A 293 -6.48 -10.88 -10.52
C GLU A 293 -6.30 -11.77 -9.29
N GLU A 294 -5.12 -12.40 -9.13
CA GLU A 294 -4.84 -13.23 -7.95
C GLU A 294 -4.95 -12.42 -6.65
N VAL A 295 -4.35 -11.23 -6.62
CA VAL A 295 -4.39 -10.38 -5.41
C VAL A 295 -5.82 -9.93 -5.15
N LYS A 296 -6.54 -9.44 -6.17
CA LYS A 296 -7.94 -9.02 -6.05
C LYS A 296 -8.84 -10.11 -5.49
N GLN A 297 -8.74 -11.33 -6.01
CA GLN A 297 -9.57 -12.46 -5.54
C GLN A 297 -9.24 -12.84 -4.10
N LYS A 298 -7.96 -12.93 -3.74
CA LYS A 298 -7.55 -13.27 -2.39
C LYS A 298 -7.89 -12.17 -1.37
N SER A 299 -7.83 -10.90 -1.75
CA SER A 299 -8.30 -9.79 -0.93
C SER A 299 -9.80 -9.89 -0.66
N LYS A 300 -10.61 -10.17 -1.69
CA LYS A 300 -12.07 -10.37 -1.54
C LYS A 300 -12.44 -11.54 -0.64
N LEU A 301 -11.61 -12.58 -0.61
CA LEU A 301 -11.76 -13.72 0.30
C LEU A 301 -11.26 -13.43 1.72
N GLY A 302 -10.80 -12.21 2.02
CA GLY A 302 -10.29 -11.84 3.34
C GLY A 302 -8.98 -12.50 3.73
N GLN A 303 -8.28 -13.19 2.81
CA GLN A 303 -7.00 -13.88 3.11
C GLN A 303 -5.86 -12.93 3.48
N TYR A 304 -6.10 -11.64 3.27
CA TYR A 304 -5.17 -10.55 3.34
C TYR A 304 -5.61 -9.48 4.36
N THR A 305 -6.71 -9.70 5.06
CA THR A 305 -7.05 -8.86 6.21
C THR A 305 -6.27 -9.37 7.41
N LEU A 306 -5.67 -8.46 8.19
CA LEU A 306 -5.05 -8.84 9.47
C LEU A 306 -6.14 -9.32 10.42
N ARG A 307 -5.90 -10.45 11.09
CA ARG A 307 -6.77 -10.91 12.17
C ARG A 307 -6.55 -10.06 13.42
N ASP A 308 -7.55 -10.04 14.29
CA ASP A 308 -7.49 -9.24 15.51
C ASP A 308 -6.33 -9.66 16.41
N GLU A 309 -6.04 -10.96 16.51
CA GLU A 309 -4.89 -11.44 17.28
C GLU A 309 -3.55 -11.03 16.65
N GLU A 310 -3.48 -10.94 15.32
CA GLU A 310 -2.27 -10.48 14.63
C GLU A 310 -2.05 -8.98 14.86
N LEU A 311 -3.12 -8.19 14.91
CA LEU A 311 -3.05 -6.78 15.27
C LEU A 311 -2.62 -6.59 16.71
N ASP A 312 -3.19 -7.36 17.64
CA ASP A 312 -2.79 -7.32 19.05
C ASP A 312 -1.30 -7.68 19.22
N ASP A 313 -0.83 -8.70 18.52
CA ASP A 313 0.59 -9.07 18.55
C ASP A 313 1.49 -7.94 18.03
N ILE A 314 1.14 -7.32 16.90
CA ILE A 314 1.89 -6.20 16.32
C ILE A 314 1.95 -4.99 17.27
N LEU A 315 0.85 -4.68 17.96
CA LEU A 315 0.71 -3.43 18.71
C LEU A 315 1.18 -3.53 20.16
N TYR A 316 1.08 -4.72 20.78
CA TYR A 316 1.36 -4.88 22.22
C TYR A 316 2.53 -5.80 22.52
N ASN A 317 2.87 -6.75 21.63
CA ASN A 317 3.87 -7.79 21.89
C ASN A 317 5.19 -7.62 21.12
N ASP A 318 5.17 -6.99 19.95
CA ASP A 318 6.38 -6.64 19.18
C ASP A 318 7.05 -5.37 19.77
N LYS A 319 7.91 -5.52 20.79
CA LYS A 319 8.78 -4.45 21.31
C LYS A 319 10.27 -4.76 21.17
#